data_AF-A0A961Q170-F1
#
_entry.id   AF-A0A961Q170-F1
#
_cell.length_a   1.000
_cell.length_b   1.000
_cell.length_c   1.000
_cell.angle_alpha   90.00
_cell.angle_beta   90.00
_cell.angle_gamma   90.00
#
_symmetry.space_group_name_H-M   'P 1'
#
loop_
_entity.id
_entity.type
_entity.pdbx_description
1 polymer ?
#
loop_
_entity_poly.entity_id
_entity_poly.type
_entity_poly.pdbx_seq_one_letter_code
_entity_poly.pdbx_strand_id
1 'polypeptide(L)'
;MKLLILNPNTTEALTDRLAASAARVLPDDAQIVCATATRGFPYISSRAEAQIAGAEALAILASLQGEYDAAVIAAFGDPGLTAARELFDRPVTGMSEAAMLT
;
A
#
# COMPACT_ATOMS: atom_id res chain seq x y z
N MET A 1 0.38 -7.26 -15.69
CA MET A 1 0.65 -6.02 -14.91
C MET A 1 1.02 -6.40 -13.48
N LYS A 2 2.02 -5.77 -12.86
CA LYS A 2 2.39 -6.01 -11.46
C LYS A 2 1.76 -4.95 -10.54
N LEU A 3 0.86 -5.36 -9.66
CA LEU A 3 0.21 -4.51 -8.68
C LEU A 3 0.85 -4.70 -7.30
N LEU A 4 1.45 -3.64 -6.77
CA LEU A 4 1.96 -3.63 -5.40
C LEU A 4 0.82 -3.38 -4.41
N ILE A 5 0.58 -4.34 -3.52
CA ILE A 5 -0.23 -4.18 -2.32
C ILE A 5 0.71 -3.86 -1.16
N LEU A 6 0.81 -2.57 -0.84
CA LEU A 6 1.68 -2.06 0.20
C LEU A 6 0.90 -1.94 1.50
N ASN A 7 1.25 -2.74 2.49
CA ASN A 7 0.77 -2.63 3.85
C ASN A 7 1.73 -1.76 4.69
N PRO A 8 1.34 -0.54 5.11
CA PRO A 8 2.21 0.35 5.86
C PRO A 8 2.24 0.05 7.37
N ASN A 9 1.50 -0.97 7.85
CA ASN A 9 1.68 -1.54 9.19
C ASN A 9 2.58 -2.77 9.15
N THR A 10 3.04 -3.20 10.34
CA THR A 10 4.04 -4.27 10.48
C THR A 10 3.44 -5.67 10.59
N THR A 11 2.13 -5.83 10.42
CA THR A 11 1.45 -7.12 10.58
C THR A 11 1.38 -7.89 9.27
N GLU A 12 2.25 -8.88 9.08
CA GLU A 12 2.32 -9.69 7.85
C GLU A 12 1.01 -10.44 7.55
N ALA A 13 0.37 -11.02 8.56
CA ALA A 13 -0.90 -11.72 8.39
C ALA A 13 -2.02 -10.83 7.82
N LEU A 14 -1.93 -9.51 7.98
CA LEU A 14 -2.84 -8.57 7.35
C LEU A 14 -2.53 -8.41 5.86
N THR A 15 -1.25 -8.34 5.50
CA THR A 15 -0.79 -8.33 4.09
C THR A 15 -1.29 -9.57 3.34
N ASP A 16 -1.19 -10.75 3.95
CA ASP A 16 -1.70 -12.01 3.37
C ASP A 16 -3.21 -11.94 3.09
N ARG A 17 -3.97 -11.40 4.05
CA ARG A 17 -5.43 -11.22 3.91
C ARG A 17 -5.78 -10.23 2.80
N LEU A 18 -5.03 -9.13 2.68
CA LEU A 18 -5.20 -8.14 1.62
C LEU A 18 -4.90 -8.76 0.25
N ALA A 19 -3.80 -9.50 0.13
CA ALA A 19 -3.41 -10.21 -1.09
C ALA A 19 -4.48 -11.24 -1.52
N ALA A 20 -4.94 -12.06 -0.57
CA ALA A 20 -6.02 -13.02 -0.82
C ALA A 20 -7.33 -12.35 -1.23
N SER A 21 -7.58 -11.11 -0.78
CA SER A 21 -8.74 -10.33 -1.21
C SER A 21 -8.59 -9.79 -2.63
N ALA A 22 -7.43 -9.21 -2.95
CA ALA A 22 -7.13 -8.71 -4.28
C ALA A 22 -7.15 -9.83 -5.34
N ALA A 23 -6.60 -11.00 -5.00
CA ALA A 23 -6.53 -12.15 -5.92
C ALA A 23 -7.90 -12.65 -6.40
N ARG A 24 -8.99 -12.39 -5.66
CA ARG A 24 -10.34 -12.81 -6.07
C ARG A 24 -10.96 -11.93 -7.15
N VAL A 25 -10.41 -10.75 -7.39
CA VAL A 25 -11.01 -9.74 -8.29
C VAL A 25 -10.06 -9.28 -9.40
N LEU A 26 -8.77 -9.65 -9.31
CA LEU A 26 -7.78 -9.32 -10.33
C LEU A 26 -7.94 -10.22 -11.57
N PRO A 27 -7.62 -9.70 -12.77
CA PRO A 27 -7.58 -10.51 -13.99
C PRO A 27 -6.38 -11.47 -13.98
N ASP A 28 -6.47 -12.54 -14.79
CA ASP A 28 -5.48 -13.62 -14.83
C ASP A 28 -4.05 -13.19 -15.22
N ASP A 29 -3.91 -12.05 -15.92
CA ASP A 29 -2.65 -11.47 -16.36
C ASP A 29 -2.05 -10.45 -15.38
N ALA A 30 -2.72 -10.22 -14.24
CA ALA A 30 -2.20 -9.40 -13.15
C ALA A 30 -1.42 -10.26 -12.14
N GLN A 31 -0.31 -9.70 -11.66
CA GLN A 31 0.53 -10.29 -10.61
C GLN A 31 0.48 -9.40 -9.38
N ILE A 32 0.30 -10.01 -8.21
CA ILE A 32 0.35 -9.30 -6.93
C ILE A 32 1.80 -9.30 -6.44
N VAL A 33 2.31 -8.12 -6.10
CA VAL A 33 3.52 -7.93 -5.31
C VAL A 33 3.07 -7.46 -3.93
N CYS A 34 3.56 -8.07 -2.86
CA CYS A 34 3.21 -7.69 -1.50
C CYS A 34 4.39 -7.06 -0.79
N ALA A 35 4.12 -6.03 0.01
CA ALA A 35 5.11 -5.47 0.91
C ALA A 35 4.46 -5.15 2.26
N THR A 36 5.14 -5.50 3.35
CA THR A 36 4.77 -5.16 4.72
C THR A 36 5.85 -4.24 5.28
N ALA A 37 5.45 -3.19 6.00
CA ALA A 37 6.42 -2.35 6.68
C ALA A 37 7.23 -3.14 7.71
N THR A 38 8.53 -2.93 7.76
CA THR A 38 9.43 -3.58 8.75
C THR A 38 9.59 -2.74 10.02
N ARG A 39 9.06 -1.51 10.02
CA ARG A 39 9.13 -0.52 11.09
C ARG A 39 7.77 0.15 11.24
N GLY A 40 7.54 0.79 12.39
CA GLY A 40 6.28 1.46 12.69
C GLY A 40 5.38 0.65 13.62
N PHE A 41 4.10 0.57 13.30
CA PHE A 41 3.07 0.02 14.19
C PHE A 41 2.41 -1.21 13.59
N PRO A 42 2.03 -2.22 14.41
CA PRO A 42 1.27 -3.37 13.93
C PRO A 42 -0.16 -3.01 13.52
N TYR A 43 -0.68 -1.91 14.06
CA TYR A 43 -1.98 -1.33 13.73
C TYR A 43 -1.88 0.19 13.82
N ILE A 44 -2.46 0.90 12.84
CA ILE A 44 -2.42 2.37 12.75
C ILE A 44 -3.76 2.91 13.23
N SER A 45 -3.75 3.59 14.36
CA SER A 45 -4.96 4.01 15.11
C SER A 45 -5.03 5.50 15.39
N SER A 46 -3.97 6.25 15.10
CA SER A 46 -3.90 7.69 15.37
C SER A 46 -3.28 8.46 14.21
N ARG A 47 -3.50 9.78 14.19
CA ARG A 47 -2.89 10.67 13.18
C ARG A 47 -1.37 10.69 13.24
N ALA A 48 -0.81 10.58 14.45
CA ALA A 48 0.64 10.52 14.64
C ALA A 48 1.22 9.21 14.10
N GLU A 49 0.54 8.08 14.33
CA GLU A 49 0.92 6.79 13.76
C GLU A 49 0.80 6.80 12.24
N ALA A 50 -0.26 7.41 11.69
CA ALA A 50 -0.44 7.56 10.25
C ALA A 50 0.69 8.39 9.59
N GLN A 51 1.21 9.41 10.28
CA GLN A 51 2.37 10.17 9.79
C GLN A 51 3.62 9.30 9.66
N ILE A 52 3.90 8.46 10.66
CA ILE A 52 5.05 7.54 10.65
C ILE A 52 4.84 6.45 9.59
N ALA A 53 3.65 5.85 9.54
CA ALA A 53 3.30 4.85 8.55
C ALA A 53 3.35 5.41 7.12
N GLY A 54 3.03 6.68 6.91
CA GLY A 54 3.16 7.36 5.63
C GLY A 54 4.63 7.45 5.17
N ALA A 55 5.55 7.75 6.09
CA ALA A 55 6.98 7.73 5.78
C ALA A 55 7.47 6.31 5.41
N GLU A 56 7.00 5.29 6.13
CA GLU A 56 7.31 3.88 5.80
C GLU A 56 6.72 3.47 4.44
N ALA A 57 5.51 3.94 4.10
CA ALA A 57 4.93 3.70 2.77
C ALA A 57 5.80 4.28 1.65
N LEU A 58 6.27 5.52 1.80
CA LEU A 58 7.18 6.14 0.83
C LEU A 58 8.50 5.39 0.73
N ALA A 59 9.07 4.95 1.85
CA ALA A 59 10.32 4.17 1.85
C ALA A 59 10.17 2.84 1.11
N ILE A 60 9.06 2.13 1.31
CA ILE A 60 8.77 0.86 0.63
C ILE A 60 8.60 1.10 -0.88
N LEU A 61 7.80 2.09 -1.29
CA LEU A 61 7.62 2.45 -2.71
C LEU A 61 8.95 2.75 -3.38
N ALA A 62 9.83 3.51 -2.71
CA ALA A 62 11.18 3.80 -3.20
C ALA A 62 12.04 2.53 -3.32
N SER A 63 11.97 1.62 -2.34
CA SER A 63 12.77 0.39 -2.35
C SER A 63 12.39 -0.60 -3.45
N LEU A 64 11.13 -0.57 -3.89
CA LEU A 64 10.58 -1.48 -4.90
C LEU A 64 10.41 -0.79 -6.27
N GLN A 65 11.07 0.34 -6.51
CA GLN A 65 11.00 1.04 -7.78
C GLN A 65 11.39 0.12 -8.95
N GLY A 66 10.52 0.04 -9.95
CA GLY A 66 10.71 -0.83 -11.12
C GLY A 66 10.24 -2.28 -10.91
N GLU A 67 9.85 -2.66 -9.70
CA GLU A 67 9.30 -4.00 -9.41
C GLU A 67 7.78 -4.06 -9.56
N TYR A 68 7.11 -2.92 -9.66
CA TYR A 68 5.66 -2.80 -9.82
C TYR A 68 5.27 -1.77 -10.89
N ASP A 69 4.07 -1.94 -11.45
CA ASP A 69 3.48 -1.05 -12.45
C ASP A 69 2.56 0.00 -11.83
N ALA A 70 1.84 -0.37 -10.76
CA ALA A 70 1.00 0.49 -9.93
C ALA A 70 1.01 0.02 -8.47
N ALA A 71 0.64 0.89 -7.53
CA ALA A 71 0.61 0.55 -6.11
C ALA A 71 -0.70 0.96 -5.41
N VAL A 72 -1.08 0.15 -4.43
CA VAL A 72 -2.17 0.42 -3.50
C VAL A 72 -1.58 0.58 -2.09
N ILE A 73 -1.80 1.73 -1.46
CA ILE A 73 -1.54 1.91 -0.03
C ILE A 73 -2.71 1.27 0.73
N ALA A 74 -2.48 0.06 1.23
CA ALA A 74 -3.48 -0.81 1.83
C ALA A 74 -3.66 -0.54 3.34
N ALA A 75 -3.95 0.71 3.70
CA ALA A 75 -4.43 1.10 5.03
C ALA A 75 -5.56 2.10 4.93
N PHE A 76 -6.64 1.90 5.69
CA PHE A 76 -7.73 2.88 5.74
C PHE A 76 -7.19 4.18 6.37
N GLY A 77 -7.41 5.31 5.70
CA GLY A 77 -6.81 6.61 6.01
C GLY A 77 -5.65 7.01 5.07
N ASP A 78 -5.25 6.12 4.16
CA ASP A 78 -4.32 6.38 3.04
C ASP A 78 -3.03 7.12 3.44
N PRO A 79 -2.29 6.63 4.45
CA PRO A 79 -1.12 7.30 4.99
C PRO A 79 -0.04 7.48 3.91
N GLY A 80 0.33 8.73 3.64
CA GLY A 80 1.35 9.07 2.65
C GLY A 80 0.89 9.13 1.20
N LEU A 81 -0.41 8.93 0.89
CA LEU A 81 -0.90 8.89 -0.49
C LEU A 81 -0.58 10.15 -1.30
N THR A 82 -0.88 11.34 -0.77
CA THR A 82 -0.60 12.60 -1.46
C THR A 82 0.89 12.74 -1.77
N ALA A 83 1.74 12.50 -0.77
CA ALA A 83 3.19 12.56 -0.95
C ALA A 83 3.70 11.49 -1.94
N ALA A 84 3.10 10.30 -1.97
CA ALA A 84 3.47 9.25 -2.91
C ALA A 84 3.19 9.68 -4.36
N ARG A 85 2.06 10.33 -4.61
CA ARG A 85 1.70 10.87 -5.93
C ARG A 85 2.59 12.03 -6.36
N GLU A 86 3.11 12.80 -5.42
CA GLU A 86 4.07 13.87 -5.71
C GLU A 86 5.47 13.32 -6.01
N LEU A 87 5.88 12.24 -5.30
CA LEU A 87 7.25 11.74 -5.34
C LEU A 87 7.51 10.68 -6.43
N PHE A 88 6.48 9.96 -6.87
CA PHE A 88 6.63 8.81 -7.76
C PHE A 88 5.79 8.94 -9.04
N ASP A 89 6.38 8.62 -10.18
CA ASP A 89 5.71 8.65 -11.49
C ASP A 89 4.71 7.49 -11.70
N ARG A 90 4.77 6.45 -10.86
CA ARG A 90 3.88 5.29 -10.96
C ARG A 90 2.52 5.59 -10.33
N PRO A 91 1.40 5.11 -10.89
CA PRO A 91 0.08 5.29 -10.28
C PRO A 91 0.03 4.72 -8.86
N VAL A 92 -0.41 5.56 -7.91
CA VAL A 92 -0.66 5.17 -6.52
C VAL A 92 -2.09 5.55 -6.13
N THR A 93 -2.83 4.61 -5.55
CA THR A 93 -4.15 4.86 -4.94
C THR A 93 -4.18 4.37 -3.50
N GLY A 94 -5.03 4.99 -2.69
CA GLY A 94 -5.28 4.57 -1.32
C GLY A 94 -6.49 3.66 -1.22
N MET A 95 -6.47 2.74 -0.25
CA MET A 95 -7.60 1.84 -0.01
C MET A 95 -8.88 2.60 0.43
N SER A 96 -8.77 3.67 1.22
CA SER A 96 -9.94 4.48 1.60
C SER A 96 -10.50 5.26 0.44
N GLU A 97 -9.66 5.98 -0.30
CA GLU A 97 -10.05 6.70 -1.51
C GLU A 97 -10.77 5.77 -2.49
N ALA A 98 -10.16 4.61 -2.80
CA ALA A 98 -10.74 3.65 -3.73
C ALA A 98 -12.09 3.08 -3.24
N ALA A 99 -12.28 2.92 -1.93
CA ALA A 99 -13.54 2.43 -1.37
C ALA A 99 -14.65 3.49 -1.30
N MET A 100 -14.30 4.78 -1.31
CA MET A 100 -15.25 5.89 -1.15
C MET A 100 -15.60 6.58 -2.47
N LEU A 101 -14.74 6.50 -3.49
CA LEU A 101 -14.93 7.15 -4.78
C LEU A 101 -15.56 6.24 -5.86
N THR A 102 -15.95 5.02 -5.49
CA THR A 102 -16.80 4.13 -6.30
C THR A 102 -18.27 4.45 -6.11
#